data_AF-C8N769-F1
#
_entry.id   AF-C8N769-F1
#
_cell.length_a   1.000
_cell.length_b   1.000
_cell.length_c   1.000
_cell.angle_alpha   90.00
_cell.angle_beta   90.00
_cell.angle_gamma   90.00
#
_symmetry.space_group_name_H-M   'P 1'
#
loop_
_entity.id
_entity.type
_entity.pdbx_description
1 polymer ?
#
loop_
_entity_poly.entity_id
_entity_poly.type
_entity_poly.pdbx_seq_one_letter_code
_entity_poly.pdbx_strand_id
1 'polypeptide(L)' 'MTASVQTIRRVIAFPAPERTAPKFGQKYFMPHFGYGYPKAESRRWFSLPLDWRNLEHGLVHLTPTAAMEHARALWEQK' A
#
# COMPACT_ATOMS: atom_id res chain seq x y z
N MET A 1 -39.42 4.66 -16.39
CA MET A 1 -38.76 4.55 -15.07
C MET A 1 -37.35 4.01 -15.29
N THR A 2 -36.34 4.87 -15.34
CA THR A 2 -34.94 4.47 -15.53
C THR A 2 -34.28 4.33 -14.17
N ALA A 3 -34.01 3.08 -13.76
CA ALA A 3 -33.27 2.80 -12.53
C ALA A 3 -31.82 3.27 -12.72
N SER A 4 -31.47 4.38 -12.09
CA SER A 4 -30.10 4.85 -11.97
C SER A 4 -29.30 3.87 -11.13
N VAL A 5 -28.41 3.10 -11.77
CA VAL A 5 -27.46 2.22 -11.10
C VAL A 5 -26.52 3.09 -10.27
N GLN A 6 -26.75 3.17 -8.96
CA GLN A 6 -25.82 3.79 -8.03
C GLN A 6 -24.64 2.83 -7.85
N THR A 7 -23.54 3.11 -8.54
CA THR A 7 -22.26 2.42 -8.30
C THR A 7 -21.77 2.81 -6.90
N ILE A 8 -21.98 1.95 -5.91
CA ILE A 8 -21.42 2.10 -4.57
C ILE A 8 -19.90 1.95 -4.70
N ARG A 9 -19.19 3.08 -4.74
CA ARG A 9 -17.73 3.11 -4.60
C ARG A 9 -17.43 2.83 -3.13
N ARG A 10 -17.13 1.58 -2.78
CA ARG A 10 -16.54 1.25 -1.47
C ARG A 10 -15.22 2.02 -1.37
N VAL A 11 -15.19 3.04 -0.52
CA VAL A 11 -13.94 3.69 -0.12
C VAL A 11 -13.23 2.68 0.78
N ILE A 12 -12.23 2.02 0.21
CA ILE A 12 -11.41 1.08 0.97
C ILE A 12 -10.43 1.92 1.74
N ALA A 13 -10.68 2.06 3.04
CA ALA A 13 -9.82 2.77 3.96
C ALA A 13 -8.58 1.91 4.24
N PHE A 14 -7.62 1.96 3.34
CA PHE A 14 -6.27 1.51 3.64
C PHE A 14 -5.62 2.51 4.60
N PRO A 15 -4.69 2.08 5.48
CA PRO A 15 -3.82 3.02 6.16
C PRO A 15 -3.16 3.91 5.11
N ALA A 16 -3.25 5.22 5.33
CA ALA A 16 -2.78 6.20 4.37
C ALA A 16 -1.28 5.99 4.13
N PRO A 17 -0.87 5.70 2.88
CA PRO A 17 0.54 5.49 2.59
C PRO A 17 1.30 6.80 2.75
N GLU A 18 2.61 6.67 2.94
CA GLU A 18 3.49 7.82 2.98
C GLU A 18 3.43 8.57 1.65
N ARG A 19 3.25 9.89 1.74
CA ARG A 19 3.27 10.80 0.58
C ARG A 19 4.59 11.53 0.41
N THR A 20 5.40 11.50 1.47
CA THR A 20 6.72 12.12 1.52
C THR A 20 7.78 11.02 1.53
N ALA A 21 8.87 11.24 0.82
CA ALA A 21 10.00 10.34 0.83
C ALA A 21 10.52 10.14 2.27
N PRO A 22 10.69 8.88 2.73
CA PRO A 22 11.45 8.57 3.94
C PRO A 22 12.87 9.14 3.89
N LYS A 23 13.52 9.25 5.05
CA LYS A 23 14.93 9.67 5.12
C LYS A 23 15.83 8.64 4.43
N PHE A 24 16.97 9.09 3.89
CA PHE A 24 17.97 8.17 3.35
C PHE A 24 18.41 7.14 4.40
N GLY A 25 18.41 5.86 4.02
CA GLY A 25 18.68 4.71 4.88
C GLY A 25 17.54 4.29 5.81
N GLN A 26 16.43 5.04 5.86
CA GLN A 26 15.27 4.74 6.72
C GLN A 26 14.59 3.45 6.28
N LYS A 27 14.25 2.61 7.25
CA LYS A 27 13.48 1.40 7.01
C LYS A 27 12.03 1.77 6.71
N TYR A 28 11.47 1.16 5.66
CA TYR A 28 10.07 1.26 5.31
C TYR A 28 9.51 -0.14 4.98
N PHE A 29 8.19 -0.24 4.89
CA PHE A 29 7.47 -1.47 4.66
C PHE A 29 6.52 -1.30 3.48
N MET A 30 6.29 -2.39 2.75
CA MET A 30 5.42 -2.44 1.59
C MET A 30 4.42 -3.58 1.68
N PRO A 31 3.20 -3.43 1.13
CA PRO A 31 2.29 -4.55 0.98
C PRO A 31 2.88 -5.55 -0.03
N HIS A 32 2.89 -6.83 0.34
CA HIS A 32 3.45 -7.91 -0.47
C HIS A 32 2.56 -9.16 -0.39
N PHE A 33 2.63 -10.03 -1.39
CA PHE A 33 1.89 -11.30 -1.42
C PHE A 33 2.86 -12.46 -1.60
N GLY A 34 3.00 -13.30 -0.58
CA GLY A 34 3.83 -14.50 -0.64
C GLY A 34 2.96 -15.75 -0.47
N TYR A 35 3.06 -16.70 -1.41
CA TYR A 35 2.27 -17.95 -1.42
C TYR A 35 0.75 -17.73 -1.31
N GLY A 36 0.25 -16.62 -1.85
CA GLY A 36 -1.18 -16.28 -1.78
C GLY A 36 -1.63 -15.71 -0.43
N TYR A 37 -0.71 -15.24 0.42
CA TYR A 37 -1.07 -14.59 1.68
C TYR A 37 -0.51 -13.16 1.75
N PRO A 38 -1.29 -12.20 2.30
CA PRO A 38 -0.82 -10.83 2.50
C PRO A 38 0.30 -10.79 3.55
N LYS A 39 1.38 -10.09 3.22
CA LYS A 39 2.59 -9.91 4.04
C LYS A 39 3.04 -8.45 3.97
N ALA A 40 3.89 -8.07 4.92
CA ALA A 40 4.66 -6.83 4.87
C ALA A 40 6.11 -7.13 4.48
N GLU A 41 6.59 -6.55 3.38
CA GLU A 41 7.99 -6.64 2.96
C GLU A 41 8.75 -5.42 3.50
N SER A 42 9.92 -5.63 4.11
CA SER A 42 10.73 -4.51 4.62
C SER A 42 11.87 -4.14 3.68
N ARG A 43 12.09 -2.85 3.47
CA ARG A 43 13.17 -2.29 2.65
C ARG A 43 13.82 -1.09 3.34
N ARG A 44 14.90 -0.58 2.75
CA ARG A 44 15.54 0.68 3.15
C ARG A 44 15.45 1.68 2.01
N TRP A 45 15.14 2.91 2.34
CA TRP A 45 15.02 4.00 1.39
C TRP A 45 16.40 4.49 0.93
N PHE A 46 16.71 4.38 -0.35
CA PHE A 46 17.96 4.88 -0.92
C PHE A 46 17.73 5.89 -2.04
N SER A 47 16.51 6.43 -2.14
CA SER A 47 16.10 7.33 -3.23
C SER A 47 16.34 6.75 -4.62
N LEU A 48 16.29 5.41 -4.75
CA LEU A 48 16.45 4.73 -6.04
C LEU A 48 15.19 4.89 -6.88
N PRO A 49 15.26 4.74 -8.22
CA PRO A 49 14.08 4.84 -9.08
C PRO A 49 12.92 3.92 -8.64
N LEU A 50 13.23 2.74 -8.10
CA LEU A 50 12.23 1.82 -7.56
C LEU A 50 11.57 2.36 -6.28
N ASP A 51 12.32 3.02 -5.39
CA ASP A 51 11.80 3.61 -4.16
C ASP A 51 10.79 4.72 -4.49
N TRP A 52 11.13 5.60 -5.44
CA TRP A 52 10.24 6.65 -5.91
C TRP A 52 8.98 6.10 -6.56
N ARG A 53 9.11 5.09 -7.43
CA ARG A 53 7.95 4.40 -8.01
C ARG A 53 7.05 3.83 -6.90
N ASN A 54 7.61 3.16 -5.89
CA ASN A 54 6.83 2.61 -4.79
C ASN A 54 6.10 3.69 -3.99
N LEU A 55 6.73 4.86 -3.80
CA LEU A 55 6.12 6.01 -3.15
C LEU A 55 4.94 6.57 -3.96
N GLU A 56 5.13 6.78 -5.26
CA GLU A 56 4.09 7.28 -6.17
C GLU A 56 2.87 6.35 -6.23
N HIS A 57 3.10 5.05 -6.17
CA HIS A 57 2.03 4.04 -6.13
C HIS A 57 1.39 3.87 -4.74
N GLY A 58 1.82 4.63 -3.73
CA GLY A 58 1.26 4.53 -2.37
C GLY A 58 1.58 3.21 -1.68
N LEU A 59 2.73 2.61 -1.96
CA LEU A 59 3.14 1.33 -1.40
C LEU A 59 4.05 1.48 -0.17
N VAL A 60 4.48 2.69 0.16
CA VAL A 60 5.44 2.95 1.25
C VAL A 60 4.69 3.20 2.56
N HIS A 61 5.08 2.45 3.61
CA HIS A 61 4.56 2.60 4.98
C HIS A 61 5.71 2.62 5.97
N LEU A 62 5.62 3.43 7.03
CA LEU A 62 6.65 3.46 8.09
C LEU A 62 6.50 2.34 9.12
N THR A 63 5.36 1.65 9.16
CA THR A 63 5.10 0.54 10.08
C THR A 63 4.76 -0.75 9.32
N PRO A 64 5.15 -1.93 9.85
CA PRO A 64 4.78 -3.21 9.24
C PRO A 64 3.28 -3.48 9.32
N THR A 65 2.60 -2.99 10.36
CA THR A 65 1.16 -3.13 10.55
C THR A 65 0.40 -2.44 9.42
N ALA A 66 0.75 -1.18 9.10
CA ALA A 66 0.11 -0.44 8.02
C ALA A 66 0.31 -1.12 6.65
N ALA A 67 1.53 -1.58 6.36
CA ALA A 67 1.81 -2.33 5.14
C ALA A 67 1.00 -3.65 5.06
N MET A 68 0.84 -4.37 6.18
CA MET A 68 0.09 -5.61 6.24
C MET A 68 -1.42 -5.39 6.07
N GLU A 69 -1.98 -4.36 6.70
CA GLU A 69 -3.38 -3.96 6.52
C GLU A 69 -3.65 -3.53 5.07
N HIS A 70 -2.71 -2.81 4.46
CA HIS A 70 -2.77 -2.50 3.04
C HIS A 70 -2.80 -3.78 2.18
N ALA A 71 -1.89 -4.73 2.45
CA ALA A 71 -1.87 -6.00 1.74
C ALA A 71 -3.17 -6.81 1.92
N ARG A 72 -3.75 -6.83 3.13
CA ARG A 72 -5.03 -7.51 3.42
C ARG A 72 -6.19 -6.91 2.64
N ALA A 73 -6.31 -5.60 2.63
CA ALA A 73 -7.42 -4.96 1.92
C ALA A 73 -7.27 -5.04 0.38
N LEU A 74 -6.06 -5.24 -0.15
CA LEU A 74 -5.83 -5.61 -1.55
C LEU A 74 -6.15 -7.09 -1.81
N TRP A 75 -5.94 -7.96 -0.82
CA TRP A 75 -6.32 -9.38 -0.89
C TRP A 75 -7.83 -9.58 -0.94
N GLU A 76 -8.58 -8.89 -0.08
CA GLU A 76 -10.05 -8.97 0.01
C GLU A 76 -10.78 -8.43 -1.23
N GLN A 77 -10.08 -7.74 -2.12
CA GLN A 77 -10.61 -7.25 -3.40
C GLN A 77 -10.45 -8.23 -4.56
N LYS A 78 -9.62 -9.27 -4.42
CA LYS A 78 -9.43 -10.30 -5.45
C LYS A 78 -10.58 -11.30 -5.44
#